data_AF-A0A953UEW2-F1
#
_entry.id   AF-A0A953UEW2-F1
#
_cell.length_a   1.000
_cell.length_b   1.000
_cell.length_c   1.000
_cell.angle_alpha   90.00
_cell.angle_beta   90.00
_cell.angle_gamma   90.00
#
_symmetry.space_group_name_H-M   'P 1'
#
loop_
_entity.id
_entity.type
_entity.pdbx_description
1 polymer ?
#
loop_
_entity_poly.entity_id
_entity_poly.type
_entity_poly.pdbx_seq_one_letter_code
_entity_poly.pdbx_strand_id
1 'polypeptide(L)'
;MPGPIWRYPARSFIAYCAPDVAGASVGDWAACDLCHVLIEADDRSGLAQRSLDELVLKHPEAIAAAAVLYEDLAEMHQQFFAHRSGRAVPITATAA
;
A
#
# COMPACT_ATOMS: atom_id res chain seq x y z
N MET A 1 12.32 9.17 -1.90
CA MET A 1 11.85 7.76 -1.90
C MET A 1 12.12 7.13 -3.26
N PRO A 2 12.48 5.84 -3.32
CA PRO A 2 12.39 5.12 -4.59
C PRO A 2 10.92 5.01 -5.01
N GLY A 3 10.63 5.33 -6.27
CA GLY A 3 9.29 5.17 -6.84
C GLY A 3 8.86 3.70 -6.91
N PRO A 4 7.60 3.43 -7.30
CA PRO A 4 7.16 2.07 -7.51
C PRO A 4 7.90 1.46 -8.71
N ILE A 5 8.38 0.24 -8.54
CA ILE A 5 9.00 -0.55 -9.62
C ILE A 5 8.36 -1.92 -9.80
N TRP A 6 7.37 -2.23 -8.97
CA TRP A 6 6.57 -3.44 -9.03
C TRP A 6 5.11 -3.08 -9.20
N ARG A 7 4.42 -3.88 -10.02
CA ARG A 7 2.98 -3.82 -10.25
C ARG A 7 2.39 -5.16 -9.89
N TYR A 8 1.40 -5.16 -9.01
CA TYR A 8 0.63 -6.33 -8.63
C TYR A 8 -0.73 -6.24 -9.31
N PRO A 9 -1.10 -7.22 -10.16
CA PRO A 9 -2.47 -7.33 -10.63
C PRO A 9 -3.43 -7.41 -9.45
N ALA A 10 -4.35 -6.46 -9.38
CA ALA A 10 -5.35 -6.37 -8.33
C ALA A 10 -6.68 -5.85 -8.91
N ARG A 11 -7.79 -6.29 -8.32
CA ARG A 11 -9.10 -5.71 -8.62
C ARG A 11 -9.26 -4.42 -7.80
N SER A 12 -10.01 -3.46 -8.33
CA SER A 12 -10.31 -2.24 -7.58
C SER A 12 -11.08 -2.56 -6.29
N PHE A 13 -10.76 -1.83 -5.23
CA PHE A 13 -11.42 -1.96 -3.92
C PHE A 13 -11.50 -0.61 -3.21
N ILE A 14 -12.38 -0.51 -2.21
CA ILE A 14 -12.47 0.67 -1.37
C ILE A 14 -11.38 0.57 -0.30
N ALA A 15 -10.41 1.48 -0.35
CA ALA A 15 -9.24 1.52 0.51
C ALA A 15 -9.51 2.22 1.85
N TYR A 16 -10.42 3.19 1.88
CA TYR A 16 -10.93 3.79 3.11
C TYR A 16 -12.31 4.41 2.88
N CYS A 17 -13.12 4.47 3.93
CA CYS A 17 -14.42 5.14 3.97
C CYS A 17 -14.43 6.18 5.10
N ALA A 18 -14.34 7.46 4.76
CA ALA A 18 -14.73 8.55 5.65
C ALA A 18 -16.18 8.96 5.34
N PRO A 19 -16.90 9.64 6.25
CA PRO A 19 -18.20 10.22 5.93
C PRO A 19 -18.08 11.07 4.66
N ASP A 20 -18.88 10.73 3.64
CA ASP A 20 -18.97 11.38 2.33
C ASP A 20 -17.75 11.27 1.39
N VAL A 21 -16.66 10.60 1.80
CA VAL A 21 -15.47 10.39 0.95
C VAL A 21 -14.96 8.95 1.06
N ALA A 22 -15.07 8.21 -0.03
CA ALA A 22 -14.43 6.90 -0.17
C ALA A 22 -13.17 7.02 -1.04
N GLY A 23 -12.04 6.61 -0.51
CA GLY A 23 -10.83 6.41 -1.30
C GLY A 23 -10.86 5.02 -1.93
N ALA A 24 -10.73 4.93 -3.24
CA ALA A 24 -10.63 3.66 -3.94
C ALA A 24 -9.19 3.39 -4.40
N SER A 25 -8.74 2.15 -4.22
CA SER A 25 -7.62 1.62 -4.99
C SER A 25 -8.16 1.16 -6.34
N VAL A 26 -7.64 1.71 -7.44
CA VAL A 26 -8.14 1.45 -8.79
C VAL A 26 -7.14 0.59 -9.56
N GLY A 27 -7.56 -0.63 -9.91
CA GLY A 27 -6.75 -1.55 -10.70
C GLY A 27 -5.51 -2.06 -9.96
N ASP A 28 -4.39 -2.09 -10.68
CA ASP A 28 -3.15 -2.69 -10.18
C ASP A 28 -2.55 -1.93 -8.98
N TRP A 29 -1.92 -2.67 -8.08
CA TRP A 29 -1.26 -2.13 -6.90
C TRP A 29 0.23 -1.91 -7.13
N ALA A 30 0.72 -0.71 -6.86
CA ALA A 30 2.11 -0.34 -7.06
C ALA A 30 2.95 -0.56 -5.79
N ALA A 31 4.17 -1.06 -5.94
CA ALA A 31 5.10 -1.26 -4.82
C ALA A 31 6.54 -0.92 -5.22
N CYS A 32 7.33 -0.41 -4.27
CA CYS A 32 8.79 -0.37 -4.41
C CYS A 32 9.40 -1.71 -3.96
N ASP A 33 10.72 -1.89 -4.12
CA ASP A 33 11.43 -3.14 -3.73
C ASP A 33 11.18 -3.57 -2.29
N LEU A 34 11.34 -2.64 -1.34
CA LEU A 34 11.12 -2.96 0.07
C LEU A 34 9.66 -3.40 0.34
N CYS A 35 8.67 -2.82 -0.36
CA CYS A 35 7.27 -3.24 -0.18
C CYS A 35 7.07 -4.61 -0.84
N HIS A 36 7.67 -4.83 -2.00
CA HIS A 36 7.64 -6.09 -2.71
C HIS A 36 8.17 -7.24 -1.84
N VAL A 37 9.32 -7.04 -1.16
CA VAL A 37 9.88 -8.04 -0.24
C VAL A 37 8.90 -8.39 0.88
N LEU A 38 8.29 -7.39 1.52
CA LEU A 38 7.32 -7.61 2.60
C LEU A 38 6.05 -8.31 2.09
N ILE A 39 5.56 -7.93 0.91
CA ILE A 39 4.39 -8.53 0.28
C ILE A 39 4.64 -9.99 -0.10
N GLU A 40 5.80 -10.31 -0.68
CA GLU A 40 6.14 -11.69 -1.06
C GLU A 40 6.45 -12.58 0.15
N ALA A 41 6.87 -11.99 1.28
CA ALA A 41 7.02 -12.69 2.55
C ALA A 41 5.70 -12.86 3.33
N ASP A 42 4.58 -12.30 2.84
CA ASP A 42 3.29 -12.18 3.56
C ASP A 42 3.44 -11.47 4.93
N ASP A 43 4.44 -10.59 5.08
CA ASP A 43 4.66 -9.79 6.29
C ASP A 43 3.76 -8.55 6.28
N ARG A 44 2.49 -8.77 6.62
CA ARG A 44 1.45 -7.73 6.60
C ARG A 44 1.68 -6.68 7.69
N SER A 45 2.11 -7.11 8.87
CA SER A 45 2.44 -6.22 9.98
C SER A 45 3.61 -5.32 9.65
N GLY A 46 4.68 -5.87 9.06
CA GLY A 46 5.84 -5.13 8.62
C GLY A 46 5.51 -4.16 7.49
N LEU A 47 4.65 -4.56 6.55
CA LEU A 47 4.17 -3.67 5.48
C LEU A 47 3.38 -2.47 6.03
N ALA A 48 2.47 -2.69 6.98
CA ALA A 48 1.72 -1.61 7.63
C ALA A 48 2.65 -0.67 8.41
N GLN A 49 3.56 -1.22 9.22
CA GLN A 49 4.52 -0.43 10.00
C GLN A 49 5.40 0.42 9.09
N ARG A 50 5.95 -0.18 8.03
CA ARG A 50 6.82 0.50 7.09
C ARG A 50 6.09 1.63 6.34
N SER A 51 4.82 1.44 5.99
CA SER A 51 4.00 2.50 5.38
C SER A 51 3.73 3.65 6.37
N LEU A 52 3.51 3.32 7.65
CA LEU A 52 3.34 4.31 8.71
C LEU A 52 4.62 5.12 8.95
N ASP A 53 5.78 4.45 9.04
CA ASP A 53 7.06 5.09 9.25
C ASP A 53 7.36 6.11 8.14
N GLU A 54 7.04 5.77 6.90
CA GLU A 54 7.19 6.70 5.77
C GLU A 54 6.20 7.86 5.83
N LEU A 55 4.94 7.60 6.20
CA LEU A 55 3.92 8.63 6.34
C LEU A 55 4.36 9.65 7.40
N VAL A 56 4.79 9.17 8.57
CA VAL A 56 5.29 9.99 9.67
C VAL A 56 6.57 10.75 9.28
N LEU A 57 7.47 10.13 8.53
CA LEU A 57 8.69 10.79 8.05
C LEU A 57 8.36 12.01 7.16
N LYS A 58 7.33 11.92 6.32
CA LYS A 58 6.86 13.01 5.44
C LYS A 58 5.94 14.01 6.14
N HIS A 59 5.18 13.53 7.11
CA HIS A 59 4.16 14.27 7.86
C HIS A 59 4.34 14.03 9.36
N PRO A 60 5.34 14.66 10.01
CA PRO A 60 5.59 14.46 11.44
C PRO A 60 4.38 14.78 12.33
N GLU A 61 3.47 15.64 11.88
CA GLU A 61 2.19 15.93 12.54
C GLU A 61 1.30 14.69 12.71
N ALA A 62 1.48 13.66 11.88
CA ALA A 62 0.72 12.41 11.91
C ALA A 62 1.10 11.50 13.10
N ILE A 63 2.20 11.77 13.81
CA ILE A 63 2.64 10.98 14.98
C ILE A 63 1.53 10.86 16.03
N ALA A 64 0.76 11.94 16.24
CA ALA A 64 -0.32 11.95 17.22
C ALA A 64 -1.45 10.95 16.88
N ALA A 65 -1.59 10.56 15.61
CA ALA A 65 -2.58 9.62 15.11
C ALA A 65 -1.97 8.27 14.69
N ALA A 66 -0.71 8.00 15.03
CA ALA A 66 0.04 6.87 14.49
C ALA A 66 -0.63 5.49 14.70
N ALA A 67 -1.26 5.28 15.86
CA ALA A 67 -1.97 4.03 16.14
C ALA A 67 -3.18 3.81 15.22
N VAL A 68 -3.98 4.85 15.00
CA VAL A 68 -5.15 4.78 14.11
C VAL A 68 -4.69 4.63 12.66
N LEU A 69 -3.66 5.38 12.25
CA LEU A 69 -3.09 5.28 10.91
C LEU A 69 -2.49 3.90 10.64
N TYR A 70 -1.91 3.24 11.65
CA TYR A 70 -1.46 1.85 11.53
C TYR A 70 -2.62 0.92 11.18
N GLU A 71 -3.74 1.04 11.90
CA GLU A 71 -4.93 0.21 11.69
C GLU A 71 -5.52 0.44 10.29
N ASP A 72 -5.66 1.70 9.88
CA ASP A 72 -6.15 2.07 8.54
C ASP A 72 -5.25 1.50 7.43
N LEU A 73 -3.93 1.62 7.59
CA LEU A 73 -2.96 1.06 6.64
C LEU A 73 -3.02 -0.47 6.63
N ALA A 74 -3.18 -1.11 7.78
CA ALA A 74 -3.32 -2.55 7.88
C ALA A 74 -4.59 -3.04 7.18
N GLU A 75 -5.73 -2.37 7.37
CA GLU A 75 -6.99 -2.69 6.70
C GLU A 75 -6.87 -2.50 5.18
N MET A 76 -6.31 -1.38 4.72
CA MET A 76 -6.07 -1.14 3.30
C MET A 76 -5.20 -2.25 2.69
N HIS A 77 -4.11 -2.65 3.36
CA HIS A 77 -3.28 -3.75 2.88
C HIS A 77 -4.05 -5.08 2.86
N GLN A 78 -4.88 -5.38 3.87
CA GLN A 78 -5.73 -6.58 3.86
C GLN A 78 -6.65 -6.60 2.64
N GLN A 79 -7.26 -5.46 2.29
CA GLN A 79 -8.07 -5.34 1.08
C GLN A 79 -7.24 -5.60 -0.18
N PHE A 80 -6.03 -5.05 -0.27
CA PHE A 80 -5.12 -5.35 -1.37
C PHE A 80 -4.85 -6.86 -1.49
N PHE A 81 -4.48 -7.54 -0.41
CA PHE A 81 -4.20 -8.99 -0.43
C PHE A 81 -5.44 -9.80 -0.86
N ALA A 82 -6.64 -9.39 -0.44
CA ALA A 82 -7.89 -10.04 -0.83
C ALA A 82 -8.22 -9.86 -2.32
N HIS A 83 -7.80 -8.75 -2.92
CA HIS A 83 -8.08 -8.39 -4.32
C HIS A 83 -6.91 -8.68 -5.27
N ARG A 84 -5.75 -9.09 -4.76
CA ARG A 84 -4.58 -9.50 -5.53
C ARG A 84 -4.96 -10.71 -6.39
N SER A 85 -4.83 -10.55 -7.70
CA SER A 85 -5.24 -11.55 -8.69
C SER A 85 -4.06 -12.24 -9.40
N GLY A 86 -2.82 -11.80 -9.13
CA GLY A 86 -1.65 -12.34 -9.80
C GLY A 86 -0.32 -12.07 -9.10
N ARG A 87 0.75 -12.54 -9.73
CA ARG A 87 2.13 -12.29 -9.29
C ARG A 87 2.56 -10.86 -9.63
N ALA A 88 3.49 -10.34 -8.85
CA ALA A 88 4.12 -9.06 -9.16
C ALA A 88 4.82 -9.14 -10.53
N VAL A 89 4.71 -8.07 -11.31
CA VAL A 89 5.50 -7.85 -12.52
C VAL A 89 6.33 -6.59 -12.33
N PRO A 90 7.60 -6.57 -12.78
CA PRO A 90 8.36 -5.34 -12.82
C PRO A 90 7.64 -4.30 -13.68
N ILE A 91 7.59 -3.06 -13.20
CA ILE A 91 7.24 -1.92 -14.04
C ILE A 91 8.47 -1.67 -14.90
N THR A 92 8.53 -2.34 -16.06
CA THR A 92 9.47 -1.92 -17.10
C THR A 92 9.11 -0.48 -17.46
N ALA A 93 10.07 0.43 -17.32
CA ALA A 93 9.98 1.76 -17.92
C ALA A 93 9.85 1.57 -19.43
N THR A 94 8.62 1.38 -19.90
CA THR A 94 8.31 1.42 -21.31
C THR A 94 8.01 2.87 -21.58
N ALA A 95 9.04 3.57 -22.06
CA ALA A 95 8.89 4.88 -22.67
C ALA A 95 7.79 4.80 -23.76
N ALA A 96 6.81 5.69 -23.65
CA ALA A 96 6.04 6.25 -24.76
C ALA A 96 5.40 7.55 -24.29
#